data_AF-A0A917HUU2-F1
#
_entry.id   AF-A0A917HUU2-F1
#
_cell.length_a   1.000
_cell.length_b   1.000
_cell.length_c   1.000
_cell.angle_alpha   90.00
_cell.angle_beta   90.00
_cell.angle_gamma   90.00
#
_symmetry.space_group_name_H-M   'P 1'
#
loop_
_entity.id
_entity.type
_entity.pdbx_description
1 polymer ?
#
loop_
_entity_poly.entity_id
_entity_poly.type
_entity_poly.pdbx_seq_one_letter_code
_entity_poly.pdbx_strand_id
1 'polypeptide(L)' 'MKQKNASKYFDTNPSGWGLRGDPFLWEDLKSKFQKMNVPVSALELDRLLHKFFKELTGEPPNAATISS' A
#
# COMPACT_ATOMS: atom_id res chain seq x y z
N MET A 1 13.60 5.93 -20.56
CA MET A 1 12.45 6.53 -19.83
C MET A 1 12.47 5.97 -18.40
N LYS A 2 12.59 6.81 -17.36
CA LYS A 2 12.57 6.31 -15.97
C LYS A 2 11.16 5.80 -15.67
N GLN A 3 10.97 4.50 -15.67
CA GLN A 3 9.71 3.86 -15.33
C GLN A 3 9.44 4.19 -13.86
N LYS A 4 8.53 5.14 -13.63
CA LYS A 4 8.11 5.49 -12.28
C LYS A 4 7.33 4.30 -11.76
N ASN A 5 7.77 3.79 -10.63
CA ASN A 5 7.20 2.64 -9.97
C ASN A 5 6.40 3.08 -8.74
N ALA A 6 5.28 2.41 -8.48
CA ALA A 6 4.41 2.71 -7.35
C ALA A 6 5.09 2.48 -5.99
N SER A 7 6.20 1.74 -5.93
CA SER A 7 7.01 1.60 -4.71
C SER A 7 7.46 2.93 -4.10
N LYS A 8 7.52 4.02 -4.90
CA LYS A 8 7.85 5.36 -4.40
C LYS A 8 6.83 5.90 -3.38
N TYR A 9 5.59 5.44 -3.41
CA TYR A 9 4.60 5.78 -2.37
C TYR A 9 5.01 5.23 -0.99
N PHE A 10 5.86 4.22 -0.96
CA PHE A 10 6.35 3.53 0.24
C PHE A 10 7.78 3.96 0.64
N ASP A 11 8.39 4.92 -0.05
CA ASP A 11 9.74 5.41 0.30
C ASP A 11 9.75 6.30 1.55
N THR A 12 8.63 6.94 1.87
CA THR A 12 8.50 7.65 3.14
C THR A 12 8.15 6.63 4.21
N ASN A 13 9.17 6.03 4.82
CA ASN A 13 8.95 5.16 5.96
C ASN A 13 8.33 6.00 7.08
N PRO A 14 7.19 5.58 7.66
CA PRO A 14 6.64 6.31 8.80
C PRO A 14 7.65 6.27 9.95
N SER A 15 7.81 7.40 10.67
CA SER A 15 8.72 7.50 11.82
C SER A 15 8.34 6.58 13.00
N GLY A 16 7.19 5.91 12.93
CA GLY A 16 6.74 4.87 13.83
C GLY A 16 5.55 4.10 13.24
N TRP A 17 5.48 2.80 13.52
CA TRP A 17 4.46 1.90 12.97
C TRP A 17 3.11 2.00 13.69
N GLY A 18 3.07 2.52 14.93
CA GLY A 18 1.83 2.85 15.65
C GLY A 18 0.71 1.79 15.50
N LEU A 19 -0.52 2.25 15.24
CA LEU A 19 -1.65 1.41 14.81
C LEU A 19 -1.70 1.18 13.28
N ARG A 20 -0.67 1.60 12.54
CA ARG A 20 -0.62 1.51 11.07
C ARG A 20 -0.21 0.13 10.55
N GLY A 21 0.04 -0.82 11.45
CA GLY A 21 0.22 -2.22 11.14
C GLY A 21 1.65 -2.70 11.28
N ASP A 22 1.92 -3.80 10.60
CA ASP A 22 3.15 -4.59 10.74
C ASP A 22 4.22 -4.13 9.73
N PRO A 23 5.50 -3.98 10.15
CA PRO A 23 6.59 -3.57 9.26
C PRO A 23 6.81 -4.53 8.09
N PHE A 24 6.58 -5.85 8.28
CA PHE A 24 6.73 -6.84 7.23
C PHE A 24 5.64 -6.67 6.17
N LEU A 25 4.40 -6.40 6.59
CA LEU A 25 3.29 -6.13 5.67
C LEU A 25 3.57 -4.94 4.74
N TRP A 26 4.22 -3.89 5.26
CA TRP A 26 4.60 -2.73 4.46
C TRP A 26 5.68 -3.04 3.41
N GLU A 27 6.70 -3.81 3.79
CA GLU A 27 7.74 -4.24 2.85
C GLU A 27 7.17 -5.19 1.79
N ASP A 28 6.25 -6.08 2.16
CA ASP A 28 5.52 -6.94 1.23
C ASP A 28 4.68 -6.14 0.24
N LEU A 29 3.93 -5.14 0.72
CA LEU A 29 3.20 -4.20 -0.14
C LEU A 29 4.16 -3.45 -1.07
N LYS A 30 5.24 -2.88 -0.54
CA LYS A 30 6.27 -2.18 -1.33
C LYS A 30 6.82 -3.07 -2.43
N SER A 31 7.12 -4.34 -2.13
CA SER A 31 7.62 -5.33 -3.10
C SER A 31 6.60 -5.66 -4.20
N LYS A 32 5.31 -5.79 -3.85
CA LYS A 32 4.22 -5.97 -4.81
C LYS A 32 4.08 -4.76 -5.73
N PHE A 33 4.10 -3.56 -5.15
CA PHE A 33 4.04 -2.31 -5.90
C PHE A 33 5.30 -2.09 -6.75
N GLN A 34 6.48 -2.54 -6.30
CA GLN A 34 7.76 -2.48 -7.04
C GLN A 34 7.75 -3.27 -8.36
N LYS A 35 6.82 -4.20 -8.56
CA LYS A 35 6.70 -4.91 -9.84
C LYS A 35 5.63 -4.32 -10.73
N MET A 36 4.98 -3.23 -10.30
CA MET A 36 3.85 -2.62 -10.99
C MET A 36 4.16 -1.20 -11.47
N ASN A 37 3.60 -0.84 -12.63
CA ASN A 37 3.60 0.54 -13.07
C ASN A 37 2.79 1.42 -12.10
N VAL A 38 3.20 2.68 -11.96
CA VAL A 38 2.44 3.66 -11.16
C VAL A 38 1.00 3.73 -11.66
N PRO A 39 0.00 3.47 -10.80
CA PRO A 39 -1.40 3.64 -11.17
C PRO A 39 -1.66 5.10 -11.54
N VAL A 40 -2.47 5.29 -12.59
CA VAL A 40 -2.72 6.62 -13.17
C VAL A 40 -3.68 7.46 -12.32
N SER A 41 -4.33 6.85 -11.32
CA SER A 41 -5.34 7.50 -10.48
C SER A 41 -5.29 7.00 -9.03
N ALA A 42 -5.67 7.87 -8.09
CA ALA A 42 -5.80 7.54 -6.67
C ALA A 42 -6.83 6.41 -6.42
N LEU A 43 -7.90 6.34 -7.21
CA LEU A 43 -8.91 5.28 -7.11
C LEU A 43 -8.34 3.91 -7.49
N GLU A 44 -7.48 3.87 -8.50
CA GLU A 44 -6.80 2.65 -8.94
C GLU A 44 -5.78 2.21 -7.88
N LEU A 45 -5.05 3.16 -7.29
CA LEU A 45 -4.13 2.89 -6.18
C LEU A 45 -4.88 2.29 -4.98
N ASP A 46 -6.02 2.87 -4.60
CA ASP A 46 -6.85 2.41 -3.49
C ASP A 46 -7.35 0.98 -3.70
N ARG A 47 -7.88 0.68 -4.89
CA ARG A 47 -8.30 -0.67 -5.28
C ARG A 47 -7.16 -1.69 -5.21
N LEU A 48 -5.99 -1.32 -5.72
CA LEU A 48 -4.80 -2.19 -5.69
C LEU A 48 -4.30 -2.40 -4.27
N LEU A 49 -4.29 -1.35 -3.45
CA LEU A 49 -3.91 -1.43 -2.05
C LEU A 49 -4.84 -2.37 -1.28
N HIS A 50 -6.16 -2.21 -1.42
CA HIS A 50 -7.14 -3.09 -0.80
C HIS A 50 -6.99 -4.54 -1.28
N LYS A 51 -6.75 -4.75 -2.58
CA LYS A 51 -6.52 -6.07 -3.14
C LYS A 51 -5.28 -6.72 -2.52
N PHE A 52 -4.15 -6.05 -2.52
CA PHE A 52 -2.91 -6.61 -1.98
C PHE A 52 -2.93 -6.78 -0.48
N PHE A 53 -3.55 -5.85 0.25
CA PHE A 53 -3.75 -5.99 1.68
C PHE A 53 -4.53 -7.27 1.99
N LYS A 54 -5.62 -7.53 1.27
CA LYS A 54 -6.40 -8.77 1.41
C LYS A 54 -5.63 -10.02 1.00
N GLU A 55 -4.83 -9.95 -0.07
CA GLU A 55 -3.99 -11.08 -0.48
C GLU A 55 -2.91 -11.43 0.55
N LEU A 56 -2.36 -10.43 1.24
CA LEU A 56 -1.28 -10.60 2.21
C LEU A 56 -1.78 -10.97 3.62
N THR A 57 -2.90 -10.39 4.06
CA THR A 57 -3.43 -10.58 5.42
C THR A 57 -4.59 -11.56 5.49
N GLY A 58 -5.22 -11.89 4.36
CA GLY A 58 -6.46 -12.68 4.31
C GLY A 58 -7.72 -11.86 4.62
N GLU A 59 -7.58 -10.65 5.15
CA GLU A 59 -8.68 -9.78 5.57
C GLU A 59 -8.69 -8.47 4.76
N PRO A 60 -9.86 -7.87 4.49
CA PRO A 60 -9.88 -6.52 3.95
C PRO A 60 -9.27 -5.55 4.97
N PRO A 61 -8.61 -4.47 4.54
CA PRO A 61 -8.19 -3.42 5.46
C PRO A 61 -9.43 -2.95 6.22
N ASN A 62 -9.36 -2.94 7.55
CA ASN A 62 -10.47 -2.52 8.39
C ASN A 62 -10.83 -1.08 8.00
N ALA A 63 -11.97 -0.90 7.33
CA ALA A 63 -12.49 0.40 6.90
C ALA A 63 -13.04 1.22 8.09
N ALA A 64 -12.48 1.05 9.28
CA ALA A 64 -12.90 1.76 10.48
C ALA A 64 -12.28 3.16 10.51
N THR A 65 -13.17 4.15 10.38
CA THR A 65 -13.04 5.55 10.81
C THR A 65 -12.11 6.47 10.02
N ILE A 66 -12.48 6.76 8.77
CA ILE A 66 -12.60 8.17 8.36
C ILE A 66 -14.06 8.57 8.62
N SER A 67 -14.44 8.64 9.88
CA SER A 67 -15.71 9.27 10.28
C SER A 67 -15.42 10.74 10.53
N SER A 68 -16.27 11.57 9.91
CA SER A 68 -16.33 13.03 9.87
C SER A 68 -15.79 13.81 11.06
#